data_AF-A0A7S1CC74-F1
#
_entry.id   AF-A0A7S1CC74-F1
#
_cell.length_a   1.000
_cell.length_b   1.000
_cell.length_c   1.000
_cell.angle_alpha   90.00
_cell.angle_beta   90.00
_cell.angle_gamma   90.00
#
_symmetry.space_group_name_H-M   'P 1'
#
loop_
_entity.id
_entity.type
_entity.pdbx_description
1 polymer ?
#
loop_
_entity_poly.entity_id
_entity_poly.type
_entity_poly.pdbx_seq_one_letter_code
_entity_poly.pdbx_strand_id
1 'polypeptide(L)'
;FLPEWGAEMTEKIRETLSRQAWTTFEPRGEKVTDDASLRACVAECIAARVDVLLVVQPTISDGRLAPTLAQLWDGPVVLWATPEKQTGSMISSNSLVGTHLFGATMAQLGRQFELVYGNLDWALAEKQLQRGVHVAYATRAIRKSKLCLIGTHA
;
A
#
# COMPACT_ATOMS: atom_id res chain seq x y z
N PHE A 1 -16.51 13.34 -8.05
CA PHE A 1 -15.72 13.12 -6.82
C PHE A 1 -16.67 13.26 -5.63
N LEU A 2 -16.77 12.26 -4.74
CA LEU A 2 -17.59 12.33 -3.53
C LEU A 2 -16.66 12.44 -2.31
N PRO A 3 -16.41 13.65 -1.79
CA PRO A 3 -15.46 13.87 -0.69
C PRO A 3 -15.80 13.06 0.56
N GLU A 4 -17.10 12.90 0.85
CA GLU A 4 -17.62 12.22 2.03
C GLU A 4 -17.26 10.73 2.07
N TRP A 5 -17.40 10.01 0.95
CA TRP A 5 -17.02 8.58 0.88
C TRP A 5 -15.52 8.39 1.06
N GLY A 6 -14.71 9.26 0.46
CA GLY A 6 -13.26 9.22 0.65
C GLY A 6 -12.87 9.45 2.11
N ALA A 7 -13.55 10.35 2.81
CA ALA A 7 -13.34 10.59 4.24
C ALA A 7 -13.77 9.39 5.09
N GLU A 8 -14.95 8.81 4.83
CA GLU A 8 -15.44 7.61 5.51
C GLU A 8 -14.45 6.43 5.37
N MET A 9 -13.96 6.20 4.14
CA MET A 9 -12.99 5.14 3.89
C MET A 9 -11.66 5.43 4.59
N THR A 10 -11.21 6.70 4.60
CA THR A 10 -9.98 7.09 5.30
C THR A 10 -10.07 6.76 6.79
N GLU A 11 -11.22 7.03 7.42
CA GLU A 11 -11.42 6.72 8.84
C GLU A 11 -11.41 5.22 9.10
N LYS A 12 -12.11 4.42 8.29
CA LYS A 12 -12.09 2.95 8.41
C LYS A 12 -10.70 2.36 8.19
N ILE A 13 -9.92 2.92 7.27
CA ILE A 13 -8.52 2.54 7.04
C ILE A 13 -7.72 2.79 8.33
N ARG A 14 -7.81 4.00 8.90
CA ARG A 14 -7.08 4.34 10.13
C ARG A 14 -7.49 3.44 11.31
N GLU A 15 -8.78 3.20 11.47
CA GLU A 15 -9.30 2.29 12.50
C GLU A 15 -8.78 0.85 12.32
N THR A 16 -8.72 0.37 11.07
CA THR A 16 -8.16 -0.96 10.77
C THR A 16 -6.66 -0.98 11.09
N LEU A 17 -5.91 0.07 10.74
CA LEU A 17 -4.48 0.17 11.00
C LEU A 17 -4.14 0.30 12.49
N SER A 18 -4.97 0.98 13.28
CA SER A 18 -4.74 1.16 14.72
C SER A 18 -4.88 -0.13 15.53
N ARG A 19 -5.56 -1.14 14.99
CA ARG A 19 -5.75 -2.46 15.62
C ARG A 19 -4.60 -3.43 15.34
N GLN A 20 -3.67 -3.07 14.47
CA GLN A 20 -2.57 -3.95 14.09
C GLN A 20 -1.46 -3.97 15.14
N ALA A 21 -0.69 -5.06 15.16
CA ALA A 21 0.42 -5.23 16.09
C ALA A 21 1.69 -4.42 15.70
N TRP A 22 1.70 -3.78 14.53
CA TRP A 22 2.80 -2.92 14.07
C TRP A 22 2.49 -1.44 14.23
N THR A 23 3.56 -0.66 14.36
CA THR A 23 3.48 0.79 14.36
C THR A 23 3.16 1.30 12.95
N THR A 24 2.16 2.17 12.85
CA THR A 24 1.80 2.86 11.61
C THR A 24 2.41 4.26 11.61
N PHE A 25 3.10 4.62 10.53
CA PHE A 25 3.59 5.98 10.28
C PHE A 25 2.77 6.59 9.14
N GLU A 26 2.06 7.68 9.44
CA GLU A 26 1.36 8.50 8.45
C GLU A 26 2.21 9.75 8.14
N PRO A 27 2.67 9.95 6.89
CA PRO A 27 3.41 11.15 6.49
C PRO A 27 2.62 12.43 6.75
N ARG A 28 3.32 13.53 7.07
CA ARG A 28 2.68 14.79 7.49
C ARG A 28 2.06 15.56 6.32
N GLY A 29 2.53 15.30 5.09
CA GLY A 29 2.03 15.93 3.88
C GLY A 29 0.55 15.63 3.61
N GLU A 30 -0.11 16.53 2.85
CA GLU A 30 -1.44 16.28 2.32
C GLU A 30 -1.47 15.05 1.38
N LYS A 31 -2.68 14.63 0.99
CA LYS A 31 -2.91 13.51 0.07
C LYS A 31 -1.96 13.59 -1.14
N VAL A 32 -1.32 12.46 -1.44
CA VAL A 32 -0.47 12.33 -2.63
C VAL A 32 -1.34 12.48 -3.88
N THR A 33 -1.16 13.58 -4.61
CA THR A 33 -1.93 13.90 -5.81
C THR A 33 -1.06 14.10 -7.04
N ASP A 34 0.25 14.29 -6.87
CA ASP A 34 1.21 14.54 -7.94
C ASP A 34 2.60 13.95 -7.61
N ASP A 35 3.55 14.12 -8.52
CA ASP A 35 4.91 13.60 -8.38
C ASP A 35 5.67 14.25 -7.21
N ALA A 36 5.48 15.55 -6.98
CA ALA A 36 6.16 16.29 -5.92
C ALA A 36 5.70 15.83 -4.52
N SER A 37 4.38 15.72 -4.31
CA SER A 37 3.79 15.21 -3.08
C SER A 37 4.15 13.75 -2.82
N LEU A 38 4.24 12.91 -3.87
CA LEU A 38 4.71 11.53 -3.74
C LEU A 38 6.18 11.49 -3.26
N ARG A 39 7.06 12.29 -3.87
CA ARG A 39 8.49 12.33 -3.50
C ARG A 39 8.68 12.76 -2.06
N ALA A 40 7.98 13.80 -1.62
CA ALA A 40 8.02 14.27 -0.24
C ALA A 40 7.55 13.18 0.75
N CYS A 41 6.40 12.57 0.46
CA CYS A 41 5.81 11.50 1.26
C CYS A 41 6.75 10.29 1.39
N VAL A 42 7.35 9.81 0.29
CA VAL A 42 8.30 8.70 0.33
C VAL A 42 9.59 9.08 1.07
N ALA A 43 10.07 10.32 0.92
CA ALA A 43 11.23 10.80 1.66
C ALA A 43 10.99 10.81 3.18
N GLU A 44 9.79 11.23 3.62
CA GLU A 44 9.39 11.14 5.03
C GLU A 44 9.37 9.69 5.53
N CYS A 45 8.79 8.76 4.77
CA CYS A 45 8.78 7.34 5.11
C CYS A 45 10.20 6.76 5.23
N ILE A 46 11.10 7.13 4.32
CA ILE A 46 12.51 6.71 4.37
C ILE A 46 13.20 7.29 5.62
N ALA A 47 12.99 8.58 5.91
CA ALA A 47 13.57 9.23 7.09
C ALA A 47 13.06 8.62 8.41
N ALA A 48 11.77 8.26 8.46
CA ALA A 48 11.16 7.55 9.57
C ALA A 48 11.55 6.06 9.65
N ARG A 49 12.37 5.56 8.70
CA ARG A 49 12.81 4.17 8.59
C ARG A 49 11.64 3.18 8.49
N VAL A 50 10.59 3.55 7.77
CA VAL A 50 9.48 2.65 7.46
C VAL A 50 10.01 1.39 6.77
N ASP A 51 9.47 0.23 7.17
CA ASP A 51 9.87 -1.05 6.61
C ASP A 51 9.05 -1.45 5.38
N VAL A 52 7.75 -1.18 5.41
CA VAL A 52 6.77 -1.53 4.37
C VAL A 52 5.95 -0.30 4.00
N LEU A 53 5.84 0.01 2.71
CA LEU A 53 4.90 1.01 2.23
C LEU A 53 3.54 0.38 1.95
N LEU A 54 2.51 0.96 2.55
CA LEU A 54 1.11 0.69 2.26
C LEU A 54 0.56 1.83 1.41
N VAL A 55 0.16 1.53 0.18
CA VAL A 55 -0.42 2.49 -0.76
C VAL A 55 -1.92 2.26 -0.78
N VAL A 56 -2.67 3.27 -0.33
CA VAL A 56 -4.14 3.22 -0.29
C VAL A 56 -4.70 4.31 -1.19
N GLN A 57 -5.62 3.93 -2.07
CA GLN A 57 -6.25 4.84 -3.02
C GLN A 57 -7.76 4.83 -2.81
N PRO A 58 -8.29 5.53 -1.80
CA PRO A 58 -9.74 5.53 -1.49
C PRO A 58 -10.60 6.22 -2.56
N THR A 59 -9.95 6.89 -3.51
CA THR A 59 -10.57 7.59 -4.63
C THR A 59 -9.82 7.31 -5.93
N ILE A 60 -10.36 7.80 -7.05
CA ILE A 60 -9.87 7.47 -8.39
C ILE A 60 -8.38 7.79 -8.52
N SER A 61 -7.64 6.83 -9.07
CA SER A 61 -6.23 6.94 -9.40
C SER A 61 -6.03 6.36 -10.79
N ASP A 62 -5.26 7.05 -11.62
CA ASP A 62 -4.95 6.66 -13.00
C ASP A 62 -3.64 5.86 -13.11
N GLY A 63 -3.04 5.50 -11.97
CA GLY A 63 -1.77 4.75 -11.94
C GLY A 63 -0.54 5.57 -12.33
N ARG A 64 -0.68 6.86 -12.69
CA ARG A 64 0.43 7.69 -13.21
C ARG A 64 1.63 7.82 -12.28
N LEU A 65 1.40 7.64 -10.98
CA LEU A 65 2.42 7.77 -9.94
C LEU A 65 3.17 6.46 -9.65
N ALA A 66 2.73 5.34 -10.23
CA ALA A 66 3.38 4.04 -10.03
C ALA A 66 4.84 4.01 -10.51
N PRO A 67 5.22 4.57 -11.68
CA PRO A 67 6.61 4.61 -12.11
C PRO A 67 7.50 5.40 -11.16
N THR A 68 7.02 6.55 -10.67
CA THR A 68 7.75 7.35 -9.69
C THR A 68 7.94 6.57 -8.39
N LEU A 69 6.87 5.94 -7.86
CA LEU A 69 6.99 5.14 -6.64
C LEU A 69 8.00 3.98 -6.81
N ALA A 70 7.96 3.29 -7.95
CA ALA A 70 8.88 2.22 -8.32
C ALA A 70 10.35 2.69 -8.39
N GLN A 71 10.62 3.97 -8.65
CA GLN A 71 11.97 4.54 -8.63
C GLN A 71 12.41 4.92 -7.22
N LEU A 72 11.48 5.42 -6.40
CA LEU A 72 11.78 5.94 -5.06
C LEU A 72 11.88 4.84 -3.99
N TRP A 73 11.13 3.75 -4.15
CA TRP A 73 11.04 2.68 -3.17
C TRP A 73 11.57 1.36 -3.73
N ASP A 74 12.58 0.81 -3.06
CA ASP A 74 13.24 -0.42 -3.48
C ASP A 74 12.67 -1.69 -2.81
N GLY A 75 11.72 -1.55 -1.88
CA GLY A 75 11.07 -2.69 -1.22
C GLY A 75 9.78 -3.14 -1.94
N PRO A 76 9.22 -4.31 -1.57
CA PRO A 76 7.84 -4.62 -1.91
C PRO A 76 6.89 -3.56 -1.33
N VAL A 77 5.80 -3.29 -2.03
CA VAL A 77 4.72 -2.42 -1.56
C VAL A 77 3.45 -3.23 -1.35
N VAL A 78 2.61 -2.82 -0.40
CA VAL A 78 1.27 -3.36 -0.23
C VAL A 78 0.29 -2.37 -0.86
N LEU A 79 -0.44 -2.78 -1.88
CA LEU A 79 -1.48 -2.01 -2.53
C LEU A 79 -2.82 -2.40 -1.91
N TRP A 80 -3.54 -1.45 -1.32
CA TRP A 80 -4.85 -1.71 -0.71
C TRP A 80 -5.95 -0.93 -1.42
N ALA A 81 -6.84 -1.68 -2.07
CA ALA A 81 -8.06 -1.14 -2.64
C ALA A 81 -9.18 -1.09 -1.59
N THR A 82 -9.88 0.04 -1.52
CA THR A 82 -11.08 0.18 -0.67
C THR A 82 -12.34 -0.17 -1.46
N PRO A 83 -13.44 -0.55 -0.79
CA PRO A 83 -14.71 -0.80 -1.45
C PRO A 83 -15.24 0.43 -2.20
N GLU A 84 -15.98 0.17 -3.27
CA GLU A 84 -16.75 1.20 -3.95
C GLU A 84 -17.99 1.58 -3.13
N LYS A 85 -18.50 2.80 -3.35
CA LYS A 85 -19.78 3.20 -2.78
C LYS A 85 -20.88 2.29 -3.36
N GLN A 86 -21.63 1.62 -2.48
CA GLN A 86 -22.64 0.63 -2.88
C GLN A 86 -23.93 1.27 -3.42
N THR A 87 -24.10 2.57 -3.22
CA THR A 87 -25.30 3.31 -3.60
C THR A 87 -24.95 4.48 -4.51
N GLY A 88 -25.79 4.71 -5.52
CA GLY A 88 -25.62 5.76 -6.52
C GLY A 88 -25.52 5.18 -7.94
N SER A 89 -25.76 6.02 -8.94
CA SER A 89 -25.77 5.63 -10.36
C SER A 89 -24.37 5.54 -10.99
N MET A 90 -23.32 5.88 -10.25
CA MET A 90 -21.95 6.00 -10.77
C MET A 90 -20.95 5.39 -9.80
N ILE A 91 -20.08 4.51 -10.30
CA ILE A 91 -18.90 4.03 -9.57
C ILE A 91 -17.95 5.23 -9.44
N SER A 92 -18.03 5.91 -8.30
CA SER A 92 -17.42 7.24 -8.14
C SER A 92 -15.99 7.20 -7.61
N SER A 93 -15.56 6.07 -7.03
CA SER A 93 -14.28 5.98 -6.33
C SER A 93 -13.23 5.22 -7.13
N ASN A 94 -13.62 4.21 -7.92
CA ASN A 94 -12.73 3.44 -8.82
C ASN A 94 -11.40 3.03 -8.15
N SER A 95 -11.45 2.74 -6.85
CA SER A 95 -10.30 2.39 -6.03
C SER A 95 -9.69 1.08 -6.51
N LEU A 96 -10.53 0.06 -6.74
CA LEU A 96 -10.07 -1.24 -7.22
C LEU A 96 -9.41 -1.14 -8.60
N VAL A 97 -10.03 -0.40 -9.52
CA VAL A 97 -9.50 -0.18 -10.88
C VAL A 97 -8.17 0.56 -10.81
N GLY A 98 -8.10 1.67 -10.06
CA GLY A 98 -6.86 2.44 -9.89
C GLY A 98 -5.74 1.62 -9.27
N THR A 99 -6.07 0.81 -8.26
CA THR A 99 -5.12 -0.10 -7.60
C THR A 99 -4.59 -1.17 -8.56
N HIS A 100 -5.44 -1.70 -9.45
CA HIS A 100 -5.02 -2.64 -10.49
C HIS A 100 -4.14 -1.98 -11.56
N LEU A 101 -4.47 -0.77 -12.03
CA LEU A 101 -3.62 -0.03 -12.96
C LEU A 101 -2.24 0.25 -12.35
N PHE A 102 -2.22 0.61 -11.07
CA PHE A 102 -1.00 0.81 -10.30
C PHE A 102 -0.19 -0.49 -10.21
N GLY A 103 -0.83 -1.60 -9.82
CA GLY A 103 -0.20 -2.93 -9.75
C GLY A 103 0.31 -3.44 -11.10
N ALA A 104 -0.46 -3.26 -12.18
CA ALA A 104 -0.04 -3.62 -13.53
C ALA A 104 1.22 -2.85 -13.96
N THR A 105 1.28 -1.56 -13.65
CA THR A 105 2.47 -0.74 -13.92
C THR A 105 3.67 -1.19 -13.09
N MET A 106 3.47 -1.51 -11.81
CA MET A 106 4.52 -2.06 -10.94
C MET A 106 5.06 -3.39 -11.50
N ALA A 107 4.18 -4.29 -11.94
CA ALA A 107 4.55 -5.56 -12.56
C ALA A 107 5.37 -5.36 -13.84
N GLN A 108 4.96 -4.45 -14.73
CA GLN A 108 5.69 -4.11 -15.96
C GLN A 108 7.10 -3.58 -15.67
N LEU A 109 7.28 -2.88 -14.55
CA LEU A 109 8.57 -2.37 -14.07
C LEU A 109 9.37 -3.40 -13.27
N GLY A 110 8.92 -4.64 -13.18
CA GLY A 110 9.58 -5.71 -12.41
C GLY A 110 9.57 -5.48 -10.90
N ARG A 111 8.65 -4.65 -10.39
CA ARG A 111 8.52 -4.37 -8.96
C ARG A 111 7.51 -5.31 -8.30
N GLN A 112 7.90 -5.86 -7.15
CA GLN A 112 7.06 -6.75 -6.36
C GLN A 112 6.04 -5.95 -5.54
N PHE A 113 4.81 -6.46 -5.47
CA PHE A 113 3.76 -5.91 -4.63
C PHE A 113 2.82 -7.00 -4.15
N GLU A 114 2.14 -6.73 -3.04
CA GLU A 114 0.99 -7.49 -2.58
C GLU A 114 -0.29 -6.67 -2.82
N LEU A 115 -1.39 -7.34 -3.16
CA LEU A 115 -2.69 -6.70 -3.35
C LEU A 115 -3.65 -7.12 -2.24
N VAL A 116 -4.25 -6.15 -1.58
CA VAL A 116 -5.26 -6.34 -0.54
C VAL A 116 -6.59 -5.81 -1.05
N TYR A 117 -7.60 -6.68 -1.05
CA TYR A 117 -8.97 -6.30 -1.34
C TYR A 117 -9.94 -7.27 -0.66
N GLY A 118 -10.63 -6.81 0.37
CA GLY A 118 -11.71 -7.56 1.03
C GLY A 118 -13.11 -7.19 0.54
N ASN A 119 -13.24 -6.19 -0.34
CA ASN A 119 -14.53 -5.53 -0.57
C ASN A 119 -15.16 -5.14 0.79
N LEU A 120 -16.48 -5.18 0.94
CA LEU A 120 -17.19 -4.90 2.19
C LEU A 120 -16.88 -5.88 3.34
N ASP A 121 -16.11 -6.94 3.10
CA ASP A 121 -15.62 -7.85 4.14
C ASP A 121 -14.31 -7.28 4.74
N TRP A 122 -14.46 -6.46 5.77
CA TRP A 122 -13.36 -5.82 6.48
C TRP A 122 -12.51 -6.82 7.26
N ALA A 123 -13.08 -7.92 7.75
CA ALA A 123 -12.32 -8.96 8.44
C ALA A 123 -11.39 -9.70 7.47
N LEU A 124 -11.87 -9.97 6.25
CA LEU A 124 -11.03 -10.50 5.17
C LEU A 124 -9.97 -9.50 4.74
N ALA A 125 -10.33 -8.22 4.57
CA ALA A 125 -9.38 -7.17 4.22
C ALA A 125 -8.27 -7.06 5.26
N GLU A 126 -8.62 -7.08 6.55
CA GLU A 126 -7.67 -7.05 7.66
C GLU A 126 -6.74 -8.26 7.61
N LYS A 127 -7.25 -9.48 7.51
CA LYS A 127 -6.41 -10.70 7.41
C LYS A 127 -5.47 -10.66 6.22
N GLN A 128 -5.94 -10.19 5.06
CA GLN A 128 -5.10 -10.03 3.86
C GLN A 128 -4.05 -8.94 4.04
N LEU A 129 -4.40 -7.81 4.65
CA LEU A 129 -3.49 -6.73 4.98
C LEU A 129 -2.37 -7.24 5.89
N GLN A 130 -2.74 -7.99 6.93
CA GLN A 130 -1.76 -8.55 7.84
C GLN A 130 -0.77 -9.47 7.14
N ARG A 131 -1.29 -10.36 6.29
CA ARG A 131 -0.44 -11.23 5.47
C ARG A 131 0.45 -10.43 4.53
N GLY A 132 -0.09 -9.45 3.81
CA GLY A 132 0.64 -8.63 2.85
C GLY A 132 1.79 -7.85 3.50
N VAL A 133 1.53 -7.23 4.66
CA VAL A 133 2.56 -6.52 5.43
C VAL A 133 3.64 -7.47 5.92
N HIS A 134 3.28 -8.62 6.49
CA HIS A 134 4.26 -9.60 6.95
C HIS A 134 5.14 -10.15 5.81
N VAL A 135 4.55 -10.45 4.65
CA VAL A 135 5.30 -10.91 3.47
C VAL A 135 6.24 -9.81 2.99
N ALA A 136 5.75 -8.58 2.79
CA ALA A 136 6.58 -7.46 2.35
C ALA A 136 7.75 -7.18 3.31
N TYR A 137 7.48 -7.23 4.62
CA TYR A 137 8.50 -7.08 5.67
C TYR A 137 9.54 -8.21 5.60
N ALA A 138 9.08 -9.47 5.57
CA ALA A 138 9.95 -10.64 5.54
C ALA A 138 10.82 -10.67 4.28
N THR A 139 10.27 -10.39 3.09
CA THR A 139 11.04 -10.30 1.85
C THR A 139 12.14 -9.25 1.95
N ARG A 140 11.85 -8.08 2.50
CA ARG A 140 12.84 -7.00 2.71
C ARG A 140 13.92 -7.43 3.71
N ALA A 141 13.54 -8.07 4.82
CA ALA A 141 14.47 -8.54 5.83
C ALA A 141 15.40 -9.62 5.27
N ILE A 142 14.85 -10.66 4.63
CA ILE A 142 15.60 -11.77 4.02
C ILE A 142 16.56 -11.25 2.95
N ARG A 143 16.17 -10.27 2.11
CA ARG A 143 17.04 -9.68 1.10
C ARG A 143 18.31 -9.05 1.68
N LYS A 144 18.27 -8.60 2.94
CA LYS A 144 19.42 -8.00 3.64
C LYS A 144 20.14 -8.97 4.57
N SER A 145 19.57 -10.15 4.81
CA SER A 145 20.15 -11.16 5.69
C SER A 145 21.40 -11.78 5.07
N LYS A 146 22.40 -12.06 5.91
CA LYS A 146 23.58 -12.84 5.55
C LYS A 146 23.47 -14.21 6.18
N LEU A 147 23.62 -15.26 5.37
CA LEU A 147 23.63 -16.65 5.85
C LEU A 147 25.08 -17.12 5.91
N CYS A 148 25.51 -17.62 7.07
CA CYS A 148 26.83 -18.23 7.26
C CYS A 148 26.64 -19.68 7.69
N LEU A 149 27.19 -20.61 6.92
CA LEU A 149 27.21 -22.02 7.27
C LEU A 149 28.50 -22.32 8.05
N ILE A 150 28.37 -22.78 9.29
CA ILE A 150 29.50 -23.23 10.12
C ILE A 150 29.42 -24.76 10.23
N GLY A 151 30.42 -25.45 9.67
CA GLY A 151 30.44 -26.91 9.53
C GLY A 151 29.86 -27.39 8.20
N THR A 152 29.88 -28.71 7.99
CA THR A 152 29.28 -29.38 6.83
C THR A 152 28.35 -30.48 7.30
N HIS A 153 27.29 -30.76 6.54
CA HIS A 153 26.51 -31.97 6.75
C HIS A 153 27.41 -33.18 6.43
N ALA A 154 27.53 -34.12 7.37
CA ALA A 154 28.24 -35.39 7.18
C ALA A 154 27.36 -36.42 6.47
#